data_AF-A0AA43FN26-F1
#
_entry.id   AF-A0AA43FN26-F1
#
_cell.length_a   1.000
_cell.length_b   1.000
_cell.length_c   1.000
_cell.angle_alpha   90.00
_cell.angle_beta   90.00
_cell.angle_gamma   90.00
#
_symmetry.space_group_name_H-M   'P 1'
#
loop_
_entity.id
_entity.type
_entity.pdbx_description
1 polymer ?
#
loop_
_entity_poly.entity_id
_entity_poly.type
_entity_poly.pdbx_seq_one_letter_code
_entity_poly.pdbx_strand_id
1 'polypeptide(L)'
;MNFWEGVVLAMQQIRAQKLKSFFSLLGVIMGVMFLLVVVTVVEGMDRYIREDFTSAVFGVNTVTLRRWKSVNVNTSAEEWRDRQRRPRLRYDDADAIRERLSVPARISVESTTYRDTEGDNGRTATRVEVTGASPEMFTIRNLEVQKGRVFTAQEAEQGLPVIVIGSKTAEVIFEDLEPVGRTVRIRGFPYRVIGVLEEQGTLLGMSRDNQAIAPARSPIQSVTNPHGVVDQIVIQTVDPARLRDAQVEAEGIMRARRGLRPAEDNDFVLETADEAISFWDRISRILFLALPALVAISLVVGGIVIMNIMLVSVMERTREI
;
A
#
# COMPACT_ATOMS: atom_id res chain seq x y z
N MET A 1 20.33 -51.56 -31.04
CA MET A 1 20.66 -50.13 -31.21
C MET A 1 21.05 -49.61 -29.84
N ASN A 2 22.33 -49.28 -29.67
CA ASN A 2 22.82 -48.78 -28.40
C ASN A 2 22.27 -47.36 -28.21
N PHE A 3 21.73 -47.03 -27.03
CA PHE A 3 21.21 -45.70 -26.70
C PHE A 3 22.17 -44.58 -27.13
N TRP A 4 23.46 -44.85 -27.04
CA TRP A 4 24.53 -43.95 -27.46
C TRP A 4 24.56 -43.64 -28.96
N GLU A 5 24.33 -44.63 -29.82
CA GLU A 5 24.23 -44.41 -31.28
C GLU A 5 23.01 -43.54 -31.61
N GLY A 6 21.90 -43.72 -30.88
CA GLY A 6 20.70 -42.89 -31.01
C GLY A 6 20.95 -41.42 -30.67
N VAL A 7 21.67 -41.14 -29.58
CA VAL A 7 22.05 -39.77 -29.18
C VAL A 7 22.96 -39.11 -30.22
N VAL A 8 23.95 -39.85 -30.75
CA VAL A 8 24.88 -39.34 -31.78
C VAL A 8 24.13 -39.00 -33.06
N LEU A 9 23.22 -39.86 -33.52
CA LEU A 9 22.37 -39.62 -34.68
C LEU A 9 21.45 -38.39 -34.49
N ALA A 10 20.85 -38.23 -33.32
CA ALA A 10 20.02 -37.06 -33.00
C ALA A 10 20.83 -35.75 -33.03
N MET A 11 22.05 -35.73 -32.46
CA MET A 11 22.94 -34.56 -32.51
C MET A 11 23.33 -34.20 -33.95
N GLN A 12 23.61 -35.19 -34.81
CA GLN A 12 23.92 -34.95 -36.21
C GLN A 12 22.73 -34.32 -36.96
N GLN A 13 21.50 -34.77 -36.69
CA GLN A 13 20.30 -34.19 -37.28
C GLN A 13 20.03 -32.74 -36.82
N ILE A 14 20.22 -32.45 -35.54
CA ILE A 14 20.11 -31.07 -35.00
C ILE A 14 21.11 -30.14 -35.69
N ARG A 15 22.34 -30.61 -35.93
CA ARG A 15 23.37 -29.83 -36.64
C ARG A 15 23.08 -29.65 -38.13
N ALA A 16 22.38 -30.59 -38.76
CA ALA A 16 21.98 -30.49 -40.16
C ALA A 16 20.83 -29.51 -40.36
N GLN A 17 19.82 -29.49 -39.48
CA GLN A 17 18.63 -28.62 -39.59
C GLN A 17 18.65 -27.45 -38.60
N LYS A 18 19.72 -26.63 -38.65
CA LYS A 18 19.96 -25.53 -37.69
C LYS A 18 18.79 -24.57 -37.51
N LEU A 19 18.17 -24.11 -38.60
CA LEU A 19 17.03 -23.19 -38.56
C LEU A 19 15.82 -23.82 -37.85
N LYS A 20 15.54 -25.08 -38.16
CA LYS A 20 14.40 -25.81 -37.60
C LYS A 20 14.58 -26.04 -36.10
N SER A 21 15.75 -26.55 -35.71
CA SER A 21 16.10 -26.76 -34.30
C SER A 21 16.12 -25.44 -33.52
N PHE A 22 16.55 -24.34 -34.14
CA PHE A 22 16.54 -23.01 -33.52
C PHE A 22 15.12 -22.53 -33.21
N PHE A 23 14.20 -22.54 -34.18
CA PHE A 23 12.82 -22.08 -33.96
C PHE A 23 12.05 -22.96 -32.97
N SER A 24 12.25 -24.28 -32.99
CA SER A 24 11.63 -25.18 -32.02
C SER A 24 12.16 -24.93 -30.59
N LEU A 25 13.47 -24.73 -30.43
CA LEU A 25 14.07 -24.42 -29.13
C LEU A 25 13.62 -23.05 -28.62
N LEU A 26 13.58 -22.04 -29.50
CA LEU A 26 13.16 -20.68 -29.16
C LEU A 26 11.71 -20.65 -28.65
N GLY A 27 10.79 -21.40 -29.28
CA GLY A 27 9.40 -21.48 -28.84
C GLY A 27 9.27 -22.05 -27.42
N VAL A 28 9.99 -23.12 -27.11
CA VAL A 28 10.00 -23.73 -25.77
C VAL A 28 10.61 -22.77 -24.74
N ILE A 29 11.74 -22.14 -25.07
CA ILE A 29 12.40 -21.18 -24.18
C ILE A 29 11.47 -20.00 -23.87
N MET A 30 10.84 -19.41 -24.87
CA MET A 30 9.93 -18.28 -24.68
C MET A 30 8.71 -18.65 -23.83
N GLY A 31 8.14 -19.85 -24.03
CA GLY A 31 7.02 -20.34 -23.22
C GLY A 31 7.39 -20.53 -21.75
N VAL A 32 8.52 -21.18 -21.47
CA VAL A 32 9.01 -21.41 -20.11
C VAL A 32 9.44 -20.10 -19.45
N MET A 33 10.13 -19.21 -20.18
CA MET A 33 10.54 -17.91 -19.63
C MET A 33 9.34 -17.03 -19.29
N PHE A 34 8.33 -16.96 -20.15
CA PHE A 34 7.12 -16.19 -19.86
C PHE A 34 6.42 -16.71 -18.60
N LEU A 35 6.28 -18.03 -18.46
CA LEU A 35 5.76 -18.65 -17.24
C LEU A 35 6.57 -18.23 -16.00
N LEU A 36 7.89 -18.38 -16.05
CA LEU A 36 8.76 -18.06 -14.92
C LEU A 36 8.66 -16.59 -14.51
N VAL A 37 8.68 -15.67 -15.47
CA VAL A 37 8.54 -14.23 -15.23
C VAL A 37 7.22 -13.94 -14.53
N VAL A 38 6.11 -14.45 -15.06
CA VAL A 38 4.79 -14.15 -14.51
C VAL A 38 4.62 -14.74 -13.11
N VAL A 39 5.04 -15.99 -12.87
CA VAL A 39 4.99 -16.58 -11.52
C VAL A 39 5.82 -15.76 -10.53
N THR A 40 7.05 -15.39 -10.92
CA THR A 40 7.94 -14.60 -10.05
C THR A 40 7.36 -13.23 -9.73
N VAL A 41 6.73 -12.57 -10.71
CA VAL A 41 6.05 -11.27 -10.49
C VAL A 41 4.89 -11.42 -9.52
N VAL A 42 4.06 -12.45 -9.67
CA VAL A 42 2.91 -12.68 -8.78
C VAL A 42 3.34 -12.99 -7.36
N GLU A 43 4.32 -13.87 -7.18
CA GLU A 43 4.88 -14.18 -5.86
C GLU A 43 5.56 -12.96 -5.22
N GLY A 44 6.29 -12.18 -6.01
CA GLY A 44 6.90 -10.93 -5.57
C GLY A 44 5.85 -9.90 -5.12
N MET A 45 4.77 -9.75 -5.89
CA MET A 45 3.64 -8.89 -5.51
C MET A 45 2.92 -9.39 -4.25
N ASP A 46 2.79 -10.71 -4.08
CA ASP A 46 2.17 -11.29 -2.87
C ASP A 46 2.96 -10.95 -1.61
N ARG A 47 4.28 -11.14 -1.65
CA ARG A 47 5.17 -10.75 -0.55
C ARG A 47 5.07 -9.24 -0.28
N TYR A 48 5.20 -8.43 -1.32
CA TYR A 48 5.13 -6.98 -1.22
C TYR A 48 3.81 -6.48 -0.60
N ILE A 49 2.68 -7.11 -0.91
CA ILE A 49 1.39 -6.70 -0.35
C ILE A 49 1.24 -7.11 1.12
N ARG A 50 1.72 -8.31 1.49
CA ARG A 50 1.62 -8.80 2.87
C ARG A 50 2.59 -8.11 3.82
N GLU A 51 3.84 -7.94 3.40
CA GLU A 51 4.92 -7.47 4.28
C GLU A 51 5.02 -5.93 4.24
N ASP A 52 5.13 -5.35 3.04
CA ASP A 52 5.44 -3.92 2.88
C ASP A 52 4.18 -3.06 2.88
N PHE A 53 3.20 -3.37 2.01
CA PHE A 53 2.01 -2.53 1.83
C PHE A 53 1.12 -2.50 3.08
N THR A 54 0.84 -3.66 3.66
CA THR A 54 -0.07 -3.73 4.82
C THR A 54 0.52 -3.00 6.03
N SER A 55 1.78 -3.27 6.35
CA SER A 55 2.51 -2.63 7.44
C SER A 55 2.62 -1.11 7.23
N ALA A 56 2.90 -0.67 6.00
CA ALA A 56 3.05 0.75 5.66
C ALA A 56 1.74 1.53 5.71
N VAL A 57 0.65 0.97 5.17
CA VAL A 57 -0.60 1.71 4.93
C VAL A 57 -1.54 1.64 6.12
N PHE A 58 -1.69 0.46 6.73
CA PHE A 58 -2.62 0.26 7.84
C PHE A 58 -1.90 0.28 9.18
N GLY A 59 -0.62 -0.09 9.24
CA GLY A 59 0.05 -0.39 10.50
C GLY A 59 -0.33 -1.79 11.01
N VAL A 60 0.51 -2.35 11.87
CA VAL A 60 0.31 -3.73 12.37
C VAL A 60 -0.82 -3.73 13.40
N ASN A 61 -1.78 -4.66 13.26
CA ASN A 61 -2.93 -4.87 14.16
C ASN A 61 -3.80 -3.62 14.35
N THR A 62 -4.21 -2.99 13.25
CA THR A 62 -5.02 -1.78 13.30
C THR A 62 -6.43 -1.96 12.75
N VAL A 63 -7.35 -1.20 13.34
CA VAL A 63 -8.69 -0.93 12.83
C VAL A 63 -8.76 0.55 12.51
N THR A 64 -9.01 0.88 11.25
CA THR A 64 -9.13 2.25 10.77
C THR A 64 -10.60 2.61 10.60
N LEU A 65 -11.09 3.52 11.44
CA LEU A 65 -12.41 4.10 11.33
C LEU A 65 -12.39 5.25 10.32
N ARG A 66 -13.21 5.15 9.28
CA ARG A 66 -13.37 6.15 8.21
C ARG A 66 -14.85 6.43 7.95
N ARG A 67 -15.12 7.56 7.29
CA ARG A 67 -16.47 7.88 6.79
C ARG A 67 -16.93 6.97 5.64
N TRP A 68 -15.98 6.50 4.84
CA TRP A 68 -16.20 5.59 3.72
C TRP A 68 -14.93 4.78 3.44
N LYS A 69 -15.07 3.72 2.64
CA LYS A 69 -13.95 2.84 2.28
C LYS A 69 -12.85 3.57 1.53
N SER A 70 -11.61 3.23 1.85
CA SER A 70 -10.41 3.77 1.20
C SER A 70 -10.34 3.42 -0.29
N VAL A 71 -10.73 2.20 -0.64
CA VAL A 71 -10.82 1.71 -2.02
C VAL A 71 -12.29 1.54 -2.39
N ASN A 72 -12.75 2.34 -3.35
CA ASN A 72 -14.11 2.27 -3.87
C ASN A 72 -14.06 1.64 -5.26
N VAL A 73 -14.54 0.39 -5.38
CA VAL A 73 -14.72 -0.27 -6.67
C VAL A 73 -16.16 -0.03 -7.11
N ASN A 74 -16.34 0.58 -8.28
CA ASN A 74 -17.64 0.65 -8.98
C ASN A 74 -18.77 1.37 -8.21
N THR A 75 -18.49 2.54 -7.62
CA THR A 75 -19.50 3.34 -6.90
C THR A 75 -20.31 4.21 -7.87
N SER A 76 -21.64 4.13 -7.80
CA SER A 76 -22.53 4.99 -8.60
C SER A 76 -22.48 6.45 -8.12
N ALA A 77 -22.81 7.41 -9.00
CA ALA A 77 -22.84 8.83 -8.64
C ALA A 77 -23.89 9.14 -7.54
N GLU A 78 -24.90 8.29 -7.38
CA GLU A 78 -25.92 8.42 -6.34
C GLU A 78 -25.40 7.94 -4.98
N GLU A 79 -24.76 6.77 -4.93
CA GLU A 79 -24.09 6.28 -3.73
C GLU A 79 -22.99 7.24 -3.25
N TRP A 80 -22.29 7.89 -4.19
CA TRP A 80 -21.28 8.88 -3.84
C TRP A 80 -21.88 10.11 -3.16
N ARG A 81 -23.02 10.60 -3.66
CA ARG A 81 -23.75 11.74 -3.05
C ARG A 81 -24.27 11.38 -1.66
N ASP A 82 -24.75 10.17 -1.45
CA ASP A 82 -25.21 9.72 -0.13
C ASP A 82 -24.04 9.55 0.84
N ARG A 83 -22.89 9.02 0.39
CA ARG A 83 -21.66 8.99 1.21
C ARG A 83 -21.19 10.40 1.58
N GLN A 84 -21.32 11.38 0.69
CA GLN A 84 -21.02 12.78 0.95
C GLN A 84 -22.00 13.48 1.91
N ARG A 85 -23.15 12.88 2.23
CA ARG A 85 -24.09 13.38 3.25
C ARG A 85 -23.84 12.76 4.62
N ARG A 86 -23.14 11.62 4.71
CA ARG A 86 -22.82 10.96 5.99
C ARG A 86 -22.12 11.91 6.96
N PRO A 87 -22.36 11.86 8.27
CA PRO A 87 -21.64 12.68 9.23
C PRO A 87 -20.10 12.54 9.10
N ARG A 88 -19.37 13.64 9.31
CA ARG A 88 -17.89 13.61 9.34
C ARG A 88 -17.42 13.11 10.70
N LEU A 89 -16.26 12.45 10.71
CA LEU A 89 -15.58 12.09 11.95
C LEU A 89 -15.03 13.34 12.64
N ARG A 90 -15.04 13.33 13.98
CA ARG A 90 -14.56 14.44 14.83
C ARG A 90 -13.58 13.94 15.89
N TYR A 91 -12.81 14.85 16.49
CA TYR A 91 -11.92 14.52 17.61
C TYR A 91 -12.69 13.89 18.77
N ASP A 92 -13.86 14.43 19.08
CA ASP A 92 -14.71 13.90 20.14
C ASP A 92 -15.14 12.44 19.90
N ASP A 93 -15.20 11.99 18.63
CA ASP A 93 -15.46 10.58 18.29
C ASP A 93 -14.28 9.71 18.75
N ALA A 94 -13.05 10.16 18.51
CA ALA A 94 -11.84 9.48 18.99
C ALA A 94 -11.72 9.49 20.51
N ASP A 95 -12.09 10.58 21.16
CA ASP A 95 -12.05 10.71 22.62
C ASP A 95 -13.05 9.75 23.28
N ALA A 96 -14.26 9.61 22.72
CA ALA A 96 -15.22 8.61 23.22
C ALA A 96 -14.76 7.16 23.01
N ILE A 97 -14.07 6.87 21.91
CA ILE A 97 -13.47 5.54 21.72
C ILE A 97 -12.40 5.33 22.79
N ARG A 98 -11.54 6.32 23.04
CA ARG A 98 -10.48 6.24 24.06
C ARG A 98 -11.02 6.02 25.48
N GLU A 99 -12.15 6.62 25.81
CA GLU A 99 -12.77 6.50 27.14
C GLU A 99 -13.55 5.20 27.35
N ARG A 100 -14.15 4.64 26.29
CA ARG A 100 -15.11 3.53 26.41
C ARG A 100 -14.57 2.19 25.94
N LEU A 101 -13.49 2.17 25.16
CA LEU A 101 -12.90 0.93 24.66
C LEU A 101 -12.24 0.17 25.81
N SER A 102 -12.74 -1.04 26.07
CA SER A 102 -12.23 -1.95 27.09
C SER A 102 -10.93 -2.64 26.66
N VAL A 103 -10.75 -2.85 25.35
CA VAL A 103 -9.53 -3.44 24.79
C VAL A 103 -8.38 -2.43 24.86
N PRO A 104 -7.22 -2.78 25.47
CA PRO A 104 -6.05 -1.93 25.45
C PRO A 104 -5.57 -1.65 24.03
N ALA A 105 -5.68 -0.39 23.60
CA ALA A 105 -5.32 0.04 22.25
C ALA A 105 -4.69 1.43 22.26
N ARG A 106 -3.86 1.71 21.26
CA ARG A 106 -3.40 3.06 20.92
C ARG A 106 -4.35 3.66 19.91
N ILE A 107 -4.74 4.92 20.10
CA ILE A 107 -5.71 5.60 19.23
C ILE A 107 -5.06 6.87 18.68
N SER A 108 -4.90 6.91 17.37
CA SER A 108 -4.41 8.07 16.62
C SER A 108 -5.54 8.70 15.82
N VAL A 109 -5.60 10.03 15.81
CA VAL A 109 -6.43 10.76 14.84
C VAL A 109 -5.54 11.26 13.72
N GLU A 110 -6.01 11.17 12.48
CA GLU A 110 -5.22 11.54 11.31
C GLU A 110 -6.07 12.31 10.30
N SER A 111 -5.50 13.39 9.77
CA SER A 111 -6.03 14.13 8.64
C SER A 111 -4.92 14.50 7.68
N THR A 112 -5.08 14.14 6.41
CA THR A 112 -4.01 14.18 5.43
C THR A 112 -4.42 14.99 4.21
N THR A 113 -3.52 15.83 3.72
CA THR A 113 -3.70 16.58 2.48
C THR A 113 -2.37 16.77 1.77
N TYR A 114 -2.37 17.02 0.47
CA TYR A 114 -1.15 17.32 -0.28
C TYR A 114 -0.98 18.83 -0.45
N ARG A 115 0.14 19.38 0.02
CA ARG A 115 0.45 20.82 -0.07
C ARG A 115 1.93 21.04 -0.31
N ASP A 116 2.25 22.23 -0.78
CA ASP A 116 3.63 22.67 -0.86
C ASP A 116 4.12 23.12 0.53
N THR A 117 5.39 22.83 0.81
CA THR A 117 6.05 23.19 2.07
C THR A 117 7.28 24.02 1.75
N GLU A 118 7.34 25.23 2.27
CA GLU A 118 8.41 26.21 1.99
C GLU A 118 9.37 26.30 3.18
N GLY A 119 10.68 26.26 2.94
CA GLY A 119 11.70 26.47 3.97
C GLY A 119 11.94 27.95 4.29
N ASP A 120 12.64 28.19 5.40
CA ASP A 120 13.12 29.52 5.76
C ASP A 120 14.10 30.13 4.75
N ASN A 121 14.73 29.29 3.92
CA ASN A 121 15.61 29.67 2.82
C ASN A 121 14.90 29.94 1.48
N GLY A 122 13.56 29.90 1.45
CA GLY A 122 12.75 30.14 0.25
C GLY A 122 12.68 28.96 -0.74
N ARG A 123 13.26 27.80 -0.41
CA ARG A 123 13.11 26.57 -1.21
C ARG A 123 11.79 25.89 -0.88
N THR A 124 11.16 25.28 -1.88
CA THR A 124 9.84 24.69 -1.73
C THR A 124 9.84 23.23 -2.16
N ALA A 125 9.43 22.35 -1.26
CA ALA A 125 9.06 20.98 -1.60
C ALA A 125 7.60 20.98 -2.07
N THR A 126 7.34 20.39 -3.24
CA THR A 126 6.01 20.35 -3.86
C THR A 126 5.29 19.05 -3.52
N ARG A 127 3.94 19.12 -3.46
CA ARG A 127 3.07 17.95 -3.25
C ARG A 127 3.50 17.10 -2.04
N VAL A 128 3.90 17.75 -0.96
CA VAL A 128 4.24 17.10 0.32
C VAL A 128 2.96 16.57 0.95
N GLU A 129 3.01 15.32 1.43
CA GLU A 129 1.92 14.74 2.22
C GLU A 129 1.92 15.35 3.62
N VAL A 130 1.05 16.33 3.82
CA VAL A 130 0.90 17.05 5.07
C VAL A 130 -0.16 16.37 5.92
N THR A 131 0.24 15.86 7.08
CA THR A 131 -0.64 15.14 8.00
C THR A 131 -0.71 15.85 9.35
N GLY A 132 -1.93 16.15 9.79
CA GLY A 132 -2.22 16.51 11.17
C GLY A 132 -2.55 15.24 11.95
N ALA A 133 -1.73 14.89 12.95
CA ALA A 133 -1.91 13.65 13.69
C ALA A 133 -1.64 13.73 15.19
N SER A 134 -2.13 12.72 15.92
CA SER A 134 -1.74 12.47 17.31
C SER A 134 -0.35 11.81 17.39
N PRO A 135 0.39 11.93 18.50
CA PRO A 135 1.74 11.36 18.62
C PRO A 135 1.76 9.83 18.51
N GLU A 136 0.65 9.16 18.79
CA GLU A 136 0.50 7.72 18.63
C GLU A 136 0.70 7.27 17.18
N MET A 137 0.49 8.14 16.18
CA MET A 137 0.70 7.84 14.76
C MET A 137 2.09 7.29 14.48
N PHE A 138 3.14 7.87 15.09
CA PHE A 138 4.52 7.45 14.85
C PHE A 138 4.73 5.99 15.26
N THR A 139 4.17 5.60 16.42
CA THR A 139 4.24 4.21 16.89
C THR A 139 3.35 3.27 16.08
N ILE A 140 2.13 3.70 15.73
CA ILE A 140 1.17 2.86 14.99
C ILE A 140 1.68 2.55 13.57
N ARG A 141 2.28 3.55 12.90
CA ARG A 141 2.79 3.44 11.53
C ARG A 141 4.28 3.10 11.43
N ASN A 142 4.91 2.79 12.57
CA ASN A 142 6.35 2.49 12.66
C ASN A 142 7.24 3.54 11.98
N LEU A 143 6.97 4.82 12.24
CA LEU A 143 7.73 5.94 11.70
C LEU A 143 8.89 6.28 12.65
N GLU A 144 10.09 5.84 12.28
CA GLU A 144 11.30 6.10 13.04
C GLU A 144 11.89 7.47 12.69
N VAL A 145 12.51 8.13 13.69
CA VAL A 145 13.10 9.46 13.56
C VAL A 145 14.61 9.32 13.47
N GLN A 146 15.18 9.72 12.33
CA GLN A 146 16.62 9.73 12.10
C GLN A 146 17.33 10.82 12.89
N LYS A 147 16.74 12.02 12.95
CA LYS A 147 17.29 13.20 13.62
C LYS A 147 16.23 13.88 14.45
N GLY A 148 16.60 14.34 15.64
CA GLY A 148 15.70 15.08 16.53
C GLY A 148 14.73 14.16 17.29
N ARG A 149 13.45 14.52 17.34
CA ARG A 149 12.42 13.77 18.07
C ARG A 149 11.03 13.95 17.47
N VAL A 150 10.11 13.07 17.87
CA VAL A 150 8.66 13.27 17.69
C VAL A 150 8.12 14.32 18.67
N PHE A 151 6.94 14.86 18.39
CA PHE A 151 6.23 15.72 19.34
C PHE A 151 5.61 14.90 20.49
N THR A 152 5.56 15.49 21.67
CA THR A 152 4.99 14.86 22.86
C THR A 152 3.46 15.02 22.91
N ALA A 153 2.80 14.24 23.76
CA ALA A 153 1.35 14.38 24.00
C ALA A 153 0.97 15.79 24.48
N GLN A 154 1.79 16.42 25.31
CA GLN A 154 1.54 17.78 25.80
C GLN A 154 1.62 18.82 24.67
N GLU A 155 2.64 18.72 23.81
CA GLU A 155 2.78 19.61 22.65
C GLU A 155 1.63 19.41 21.66
N ALA A 156 1.14 18.17 21.54
CA ALA A 156 0.00 17.85 20.67
C ALA A 156 -1.32 18.38 21.20
N GLU A 157 -1.59 18.23 22.49
CA GLU A 157 -2.80 18.77 23.14
C GLU A 157 -2.82 20.30 23.13
N GLN A 158 -1.65 20.94 23.33
CA GLN A 158 -1.52 22.39 23.22
C GLN A 158 -1.56 22.92 21.78
N GLY A 159 -1.50 22.04 20.77
CA GLY A 159 -1.49 22.42 19.36
C GLY A 159 -0.27 23.25 18.97
N LEU A 160 0.90 22.95 19.54
CA LEU A 160 2.10 23.73 19.26
C LEU A 160 2.49 23.61 17.77
N PRO A 161 2.99 24.70 17.14
CA PRO A 161 3.40 24.70 15.74
C PRO A 161 4.79 24.06 15.56
N VAL A 162 4.87 22.76 15.86
CA VAL A 162 6.05 21.91 15.63
C VAL A 162 5.75 20.91 14.52
N ILE A 163 6.78 20.45 13.82
CA ILE A 163 6.62 19.53 12.70
C ILE A 163 7.77 18.54 12.61
N VAL A 164 7.45 17.32 12.20
CA VAL A 164 8.40 16.27 11.82
C VAL A 164 8.31 16.11 10.32
N ILE A 165 9.43 16.13 9.60
CA ILE A 165 9.45 16.06 8.13
C ILE A 165 10.07 14.74 7.66
N GLY A 166 9.66 14.26 6.49
CA GLY A 166 10.28 13.11 5.85
C GLY A 166 11.66 13.46 5.26
N SER A 167 12.49 12.43 5.03
CA SER A 167 13.86 12.61 4.52
C SER A 167 13.90 13.35 3.18
N LYS A 168 12.96 13.07 2.26
CA LYS A 168 12.91 13.75 0.95
C LYS A 168 12.51 15.21 1.08
N THR A 169 11.54 15.52 1.93
CA THR A 169 11.15 16.91 2.23
C THR A 169 12.34 17.67 2.82
N ALA A 170 13.09 17.05 3.74
CA ALA A 170 14.28 17.65 4.34
C ALA A 170 15.39 17.89 3.31
N GLU A 171 15.68 16.92 2.44
CA GLU A 171 16.69 17.02 1.38
C GLU A 171 16.37 18.17 0.41
N VAL A 172 15.11 18.27 -0.05
CA VAL A 172 14.70 19.30 -1.03
C VAL A 172 14.75 20.70 -0.44
N ILE A 173 14.31 20.85 0.82
CA ILE A 173 14.23 22.16 1.47
C ILE A 173 15.59 22.59 2.01
N PHE A 174 16.34 21.71 2.66
CA PHE A 174 17.53 22.08 3.44
C PHE A 174 18.85 21.60 2.82
N GLU A 175 18.86 20.70 1.83
CA GLU A 175 20.06 20.10 1.24
C GLU A 175 21.05 19.63 2.32
N ASP A 176 22.20 20.29 2.44
CA ASP A 176 23.26 19.97 3.40
C ASP A 176 23.10 20.68 4.77
N LEU A 177 22.08 21.52 4.93
CA LEU A 177 21.84 22.27 6.16
C LEU A 177 21.14 21.41 7.21
N GLU A 178 21.47 21.63 8.49
CA GLU A 178 20.78 20.95 9.60
C GLU A 178 19.31 21.42 9.66
N PRO A 179 18.34 20.50 9.45
CA PRO A 179 16.92 20.85 9.37
C PRO A 179 16.28 21.04 10.75
N VAL A 180 16.77 20.35 11.79
CA VAL A 180 16.18 20.44 13.14
C VAL A 180 16.42 21.84 13.72
N GLY A 181 15.36 22.44 14.25
CA GLY A 181 15.35 23.80 14.81
C GLY A 181 15.01 24.89 13.79
N ARG A 182 15.02 24.58 12.48
CA ARG A 182 14.62 25.52 11.42
C ARG A 182 13.10 25.62 11.31
N THR A 183 12.66 26.59 10.50
CA THR A 183 11.24 26.83 10.26
C THR A 183 10.87 26.43 8.85
N VAL A 184 9.74 25.72 8.72
CA VAL A 184 9.04 25.52 7.44
C VAL A 184 7.67 26.18 7.49
N ARG A 185 7.15 26.60 6.35
CA ARG A 185 5.84 27.22 6.20
C ARG A 185 4.94 26.34 5.35
N ILE A 186 3.73 26.11 5.86
CA ILE A 186 2.66 25.42 5.12
C ILE A 186 1.47 26.37 5.07
N ARG A 187 1.07 26.78 3.86
CA ARG A 187 0.01 27.78 3.64
C ARG A 187 0.27 29.09 4.43
N GLY A 188 1.53 29.49 4.55
CA GLY A 188 1.97 30.68 5.29
C GLY A 188 2.09 30.52 6.82
N PHE A 189 1.64 29.41 7.41
CA PHE A 189 1.81 29.15 8.84
C PHE A 189 3.21 28.58 9.13
N PRO A 190 3.99 29.20 10.04
CA PRO A 190 5.32 28.70 10.40
C PRO A 190 5.24 27.53 11.37
N TYR A 191 6.06 26.50 11.12
CA TYR A 191 6.26 25.35 12.00
C TYR A 191 7.75 25.15 12.25
N ARG A 192 8.13 24.92 13.50
CA ARG A 192 9.51 24.57 13.84
C ARG A 192 9.73 23.08 13.61
N VAL A 193 10.72 22.75 12.79
CA VAL A 193 11.15 21.38 12.55
C VAL A 193 11.80 20.84 13.83
N ILE A 194 11.25 19.77 14.39
CA ILE A 194 11.76 19.12 15.61
C ILE A 194 12.35 17.73 15.34
N GLY A 195 12.08 17.17 14.16
CA GLY A 195 12.66 15.90 13.77
C GLY A 195 12.55 15.62 12.27
N VAL A 196 13.36 14.66 11.82
CA VAL A 196 13.37 14.13 10.46
C VAL A 196 13.19 12.62 10.51
N LEU A 197 12.26 12.09 9.73
CA LEU A 197 12.01 10.65 9.65
C LEU A 197 13.13 9.93 8.90
N GLU A 198 13.35 8.67 9.26
CA GLU A 198 14.17 7.76 8.46
C GLU A 198 13.55 7.50 7.09
N GLU A 199 14.41 7.22 6.10
CA GLU A 199 13.96 6.92 4.74
C GLU A 199 13.13 5.63 4.73
N GLN A 200 11.86 5.77 4.32
CA GLN A 200 10.88 4.72 4.17
C GLN A 200 10.82 4.19 2.72
N GLY A 201 11.36 4.94 1.77
CA GLY A 201 11.40 4.59 0.37
C GLY A 201 10.08 4.84 -0.36
N THR A 202 9.79 3.99 -1.34
CA THR A 202 8.66 4.18 -2.27
C THR A 202 7.67 3.03 -2.16
N LEU A 203 6.39 3.35 -2.01
CA LEU A 203 5.29 2.40 -2.01
C LEU A 203 4.40 2.63 -3.22
N LEU A 204 4.27 1.63 -4.11
CA LEU A 204 3.46 1.68 -5.34
C LEU A 204 3.81 2.88 -6.23
N GLY A 205 5.10 3.21 -6.31
CA GLY A 205 5.59 4.37 -7.08
C GLY A 205 5.35 5.73 -6.40
N MET A 206 4.79 5.77 -5.19
CA MET A 206 4.62 6.97 -4.39
C MET A 206 5.69 7.03 -3.29
N SER A 207 6.46 8.11 -3.25
CA SER A 207 7.46 8.33 -2.20
C SER A 207 6.76 8.50 -0.84
N ARG A 208 7.20 7.71 0.14
CA ARG A 208 6.80 7.86 1.55
C ARG A 208 7.69 8.85 2.30
N ASP A 209 8.70 9.38 1.63
CA ASP A 209 9.67 10.29 2.22
C ASP A 209 9.28 11.77 2.03
N ASN A 210 8.35 12.05 1.11
CA ASN A 210 7.83 13.39 0.85
C ASN A 210 6.61 13.70 1.73
N GLN A 211 6.81 13.69 3.05
CA GLN A 211 5.76 13.92 4.04
C GLN A 211 6.15 14.96 5.10
N ALA A 212 5.15 15.50 5.78
CA ALA A 212 5.30 16.41 6.91
C ALA A 212 4.17 16.19 7.92
N ILE A 213 4.52 15.88 9.16
CA ILE A 213 3.59 15.49 10.23
C ILE A 213 3.64 16.54 11.33
N ALA A 214 2.52 17.20 11.58
CA ALA A 214 2.35 18.16 12.66
C ALA A 214 1.24 17.70 13.61
N PRO A 215 1.18 18.23 14.85
CA PRO A 215 0.11 17.86 15.76
C PRO A 215 -1.26 18.21 15.22
N ALA A 216 -2.23 17.29 15.38
CA ALA A 216 -3.57 17.41 14.80
C ALA A 216 -4.32 18.68 15.24
N ARG A 217 -4.10 19.15 16.48
CA ARG A 217 -4.68 20.38 17.04
C ARG A 217 -3.88 21.66 16.73
N SER A 218 -2.75 21.55 16.03
CA SER A 218 -1.95 22.72 15.61
C SER A 218 -2.64 23.48 14.46
N PRO A 219 -2.12 24.64 14.01
CA PRO A 219 -2.69 25.37 12.88
C PRO A 219 -2.83 24.53 11.58
N ILE A 220 -2.18 23.36 11.52
CA ILE A 220 -2.25 22.41 10.42
C ILE A 220 -3.67 21.92 10.19
N GLN A 221 -4.49 21.90 11.26
CA GLN A 221 -5.89 21.52 11.18
C GLN A 221 -6.60 22.34 10.10
N SER A 222 -6.43 23.67 10.10
CA SER A 222 -7.07 24.56 9.13
C SER A 222 -6.65 24.29 7.67
N VAL A 223 -5.52 23.61 7.46
CA VAL A 223 -4.99 23.23 6.15
C VAL A 223 -5.56 21.88 5.70
N THR A 224 -5.69 20.93 6.64
CA THR A 224 -6.14 19.56 6.39
C THR A 224 -7.66 19.44 6.38
N ASN A 225 -8.36 20.06 7.33
CA ASN A 225 -9.81 19.95 7.51
C ASN A 225 -10.47 21.12 8.26
N PRO A 226 -11.81 21.25 8.20
CA PRO A 226 -12.52 22.18 9.09
C PRO A 226 -12.29 21.85 10.57
N HIS A 227 -12.44 22.88 11.41
CA HIS A 227 -12.18 22.76 12.84
C HIS A 227 -13.01 21.64 13.49
N GLY A 228 -12.32 20.80 14.27
CA GLY A 228 -12.90 19.65 14.96
C GLY A 228 -13.18 18.42 14.10
N VAL A 229 -12.87 18.44 12.79
CA VAL A 229 -13.08 17.30 11.87
C VAL A 229 -11.78 16.53 11.66
N VAL A 230 -11.89 15.21 11.53
CA VAL A 230 -10.78 14.30 11.19
C VAL A 230 -11.14 13.41 9.99
N ASP A 231 -10.15 12.89 9.27
CA ASP A 231 -10.40 12.02 8.10
C ASP A 231 -10.53 10.55 8.53
N GLN A 232 -9.70 10.14 9.48
CA GLN A 232 -9.72 8.79 10.02
C GLN A 232 -9.24 8.74 11.47
N ILE A 233 -9.68 7.70 12.17
CA ILE A 233 -9.22 7.34 13.51
C ILE A 233 -8.64 5.94 13.42
N VAL A 234 -7.36 5.79 13.77
CA VAL A 234 -6.64 4.52 13.70
C VAL A 234 -6.52 3.96 15.12
N ILE A 235 -7.00 2.74 15.30
CA ILE A 235 -7.00 2.03 16.58
C ILE A 235 -6.05 0.84 16.44
N GLN A 236 -4.91 0.87 17.11
CA GLN A 236 -3.97 -0.25 17.15
C GLN A 236 -4.16 -1.05 18.44
N THR A 237 -4.52 -2.32 18.33
CA THR A 237 -4.57 -3.18 19.52
C THR A 237 -3.17 -3.58 19.97
N VAL A 238 -2.96 -3.68 21.29
CA VAL A 238 -1.71 -4.21 21.85
C VAL A 238 -1.60 -5.72 21.59
N ASP A 239 -2.76 -6.39 21.56
CA ASP A 239 -2.90 -7.83 21.36
C ASP A 239 -3.59 -8.09 20.00
N PRO A 240 -2.90 -8.74 19.03
CA PRO A 240 -3.49 -9.09 17.74
C PRO A 240 -4.76 -9.94 17.87
N ALA A 241 -4.82 -10.83 18.87
CA ALA A 241 -5.95 -11.73 19.05
C ALA A 241 -7.26 -10.99 19.39
N ARG A 242 -7.14 -9.77 19.94
CA ARG A 242 -8.26 -8.92 20.33
C ARG A 242 -8.62 -7.85 19.30
N LEU A 243 -8.03 -7.91 18.10
CA LEU A 243 -8.34 -6.96 17.02
C LEU A 243 -9.83 -6.98 16.67
N ARG A 244 -10.43 -8.17 16.60
CA ARG A 244 -11.85 -8.32 16.29
C ARG A 244 -12.75 -7.80 17.41
N ASP A 245 -12.37 -8.03 18.65
CA ASP A 245 -13.10 -7.50 19.83
C ASP A 245 -13.06 -5.97 19.83
N ALA A 246 -11.89 -5.38 19.58
CA ALA A 246 -11.74 -3.93 19.47
C ALA A 246 -12.56 -3.33 18.31
N GLN A 247 -12.64 -4.03 17.17
CA GLN A 247 -13.46 -3.61 16.04
C GLN A 247 -14.95 -3.59 16.41
N VAL A 248 -15.46 -4.67 17.01
CA VAL A 248 -16.88 -4.78 17.41
C VAL A 248 -17.24 -3.75 18.48
N GLU A 249 -16.35 -3.54 19.45
CA GLU A 249 -16.54 -2.56 20.51
C GLU A 249 -16.51 -1.12 19.98
N ALA A 250 -15.53 -0.79 19.12
CA ALA A 250 -15.46 0.51 18.46
C ALA A 250 -16.69 0.78 17.59
N GLU A 251 -17.20 -0.24 16.89
CA GLU A 251 -18.46 -0.16 16.14
C GLU A 251 -19.64 0.17 17.06
N GLY A 252 -19.77 -0.54 18.18
CA GLY A 252 -20.83 -0.31 19.16
C GLY A 252 -20.79 1.10 19.75
N ILE A 253 -19.60 1.57 20.14
CA ILE A 253 -19.39 2.93 20.67
C ILE A 253 -19.81 3.97 19.63
N MET A 254 -19.41 3.79 18.36
CA MET A 254 -19.75 4.73 17.29
C MET A 254 -21.24 4.69 16.93
N ARG A 255 -21.87 3.51 16.86
CA ARG A 255 -23.32 3.38 16.61
C ARG A 255 -24.12 4.08 17.70
N ALA A 256 -23.77 3.89 18.96
CA ALA A 256 -24.41 4.55 20.10
C ALA A 256 -24.24 6.08 20.01
N ARG A 257 -23.04 6.55 19.67
CA ARG A 257 -22.72 7.98 19.53
C ARG A 257 -23.45 8.64 18.35
N ARG A 258 -23.63 7.90 17.25
CA ARG A 258 -24.38 8.34 16.07
C ARG A 258 -25.89 8.19 16.22
N GLY A 259 -26.37 7.54 17.29
CA GLY A 259 -27.79 7.27 17.50
C GLY A 259 -28.39 6.28 16.50
N LEU A 260 -27.57 5.40 15.92
CA LEU A 260 -28.00 4.44 14.90
C LEU A 260 -28.83 3.31 15.53
N ARG A 261 -29.97 2.99 14.92
CA ARG A 261 -30.83 1.88 15.34
C ARG A 261 -30.22 0.54 14.95
N PRO A 262 -30.54 -0.58 15.64
CA PRO A 262 -30.01 -1.90 15.32
C PRO A 262 -30.19 -2.34 13.85
N ALA A 263 -31.30 -1.97 13.22
CA ALA A 263 -31.60 -2.29 11.82
C ALA A 263 -31.06 -1.26 10.81
N GLU A 264 -30.39 -0.20 11.27
CA GLU A 264 -29.85 0.87 10.43
C GLU A 264 -28.39 0.60 10.07
N ASP A 265 -28.07 0.75 8.79
CA ASP A 265 -26.72 0.58 8.25
C ASP A 265 -25.76 1.62 8.84
N ASN A 266 -24.47 1.25 8.94
CA ASN A 266 -23.44 2.17 9.42
C ASN A 266 -23.19 3.31 8.41
N ASP A 267 -23.15 4.54 8.92
CA ASP A 267 -22.71 5.74 8.20
C ASP A 267 -21.19 5.95 8.27
N PHE A 268 -20.47 5.01 8.87
CA PHE A 268 -19.02 4.90 8.94
C PHE A 268 -18.56 3.49 8.55
N VAL A 269 -17.26 3.30 8.38
CA VAL A 269 -16.65 2.02 8.05
C VAL A 269 -15.43 1.80 8.94
N LEU A 270 -15.28 0.58 9.45
CA LEU A 270 -14.08 0.11 10.13
C LEU A 270 -13.35 -0.82 9.17
N GLU A 271 -12.18 -0.40 8.69
CA GLU A 271 -11.33 -1.19 7.80
C GLU A 271 -10.18 -1.79 8.62
N THR A 272 -9.91 -3.08 8.45
CA THR A 272 -8.73 -3.73 9.02
C THR A 272 -7.73 -4.07 7.91
N ALA A 273 -6.46 -4.22 8.30
CA ALA A 273 -5.44 -4.81 7.43
C ALA A 273 -5.87 -6.16 6.84
N ASP A 274 -6.57 -6.99 7.62
CA ASP A 274 -7.04 -8.32 7.20
C ASP A 274 -8.06 -8.25 6.05
N GLU A 275 -8.90 -7.20 6.00
CA GLU A 275 -9.82 -7.01 4.88
C GLU A 275 -9.07 -6.72 3.56
N ALA A 276 -7.97 -5.97 3.62
CA ALA A 276 -7.11 -5.71 2.46
C ALA A 276 -6.35 -6.98 2.03
N ILE A 277 -5.81 -7.74 2.99
CA ILE A 277 -5.12 -9.02 2.73
C ILE A 277 -6.10 -10.03 2.11
N SER A 278 -7.30 -10.19 2.66
CA SER A 278 -8.30 -11.13 2.14
C SER A 278 -8.84 -10.73 0.76
N PHE A 279 -8.85 -9.44 0.42
CA PHE A 279 -9.11 -8.96 -0.93
C PHE A 279 -7.99 -9.38 -1.89
N TRP A 280 -6.72 -9.18 -1.49
CA TRP A 280 -5.58 -9.64 -2.27
C TRP A 280 -5.55 -11.16 -2.44
N ASP A 281 -5.82 -11.93 -1.38
CA ASP A 281 -5.91 -13.40 -1.43
C ASP A 281 -6.90 -13.89 -2.48
N ARG A 282 -8.04 -13.20 -2.64
CA ARG A 282 -9.03 -13.51 -3.68
C ARG A 282 -8.47 -13.28 -5.08
N ILE A 283 -7.79 -12.16 -5.29
CA ILE A 283 -7.15 -11.83 -6.58
C ILE A 283 -6.03 -12.82 -6.88
N SER A 284 -5.11 -13.03 -5.94
CA SER A 284 -4.00 -13.97 -6.06
C SER A 284 -4.50 -15.37 -6.38
N ARG A 285 -5.54 -15.85 -5.70
CA ARG A 285 -6.12 -17.18 -5.97
C ARG A 285 -6.64 -17.30 -7.41
N ILE A 286 -7.33 -16.28 -7.92
CA ILE A 286 -7.79 -16.26 -9.32
C ILE A 286 -6.58 -16.30 -10.27
N LEU A 287 -5.55 -15.51 -9.98
CA LEU A 287 -4.36 -15.43 -10.82
C LEU A 287 -3.57 -16.75 -10.81
N PHE A 288 -3.34 -17.35 -9.64
CA PHE A 288 -2.71 -18.67 -9.50
C PHE A 288 -3.49 -19.80 -10.16
N LEU A 289 -4.81 -19.68 -10.30
CA LEU A 289 -5.63 -20.67 -11.02
C LEU A 289 -5.64 -20.42 -12.53
N ALA A 290 -5.67 -19.16 -12.97
CA ALA A 290 -5.70 -18.78 -14.37
C ALA A 290 -4.33 -18.96 -15.07
N LEU A 291 -3.23 -18.72 -14.38
CA LEU A 291 -1.89 -18.77 -14.96
C LEU A 291 -1.48 -20.15 -15.47
N PRO A 292 -1.65 -21.26 -14.71
CA PRO A 292 -1.39 -22.60 -15.22
C PRO A 292 -2.25 -22.93 -16.44
N ALA A 293 -3.51 -22.47 -16.48
CA ALA A 293 -4.38 -22.67 -17.65
C ALA A 293 -3.87 -21.92 -18.89
N LEU A 294 -3.45 -20.66 -18.74
CA LEU A 294 -2.85 -19.86 -19.81
C LEU A 294 -1.55 -20.50 -20.34
N VAL A 295 -0.74 -21.03 -19.42
CA VAL A 295 0.53 -21.70 -19.74
C VAL A 295 0.28 -23.03 -20.42
N ALA A 296 -0.70 -23.82 -19.96
CA ALA A 296 -1.09 -25.06 -20.61
C ALA A 296 -1.52 -24.82 -22.06
N ILE A 297 -2.31 -23.78 -22.32
CA ILE A 297 -2.68 -23.36 -23.68
C ILE A 297 -1.43 -22.98 -24.48
N SER A 298 -0.53 -22.18 -23.90
CA SER A 298 0.71 -21.76 -24.57
C SER A 298 1.62 -22.95 -24.90
N LEU A 299 1.69 -23.96 -24.03
CA LEU A 299 2.44 -25.19 -24.24
C LEU A 299 1.82 -26.03 -25.36
N VAL A 300 0.49 -26.13 -25.41
CA VAL A 300 -0.23 -26.82 -26.49
C VAL A 300 0.01 -26.14 -27.84
N VAL A 301 -0.10 -24.81 -27.90
CA VAL A 301 0.19 -24.03 -29.12
C VAL A 301 1.65 -24.23 -29.55
N GLY A 302 2.60 -24.16 -28.62
CA GLY A 302 4.01 -24.46 -28.89
C GLY A 302 4.23 -25.89 -29.38
N GLY A 303 3.52 -26.87 -28.80
CA GLY A 303 3.54 -28.27 -29.23
C GLY A 303 3.00 -28.46 -30.65
N ILE A 304 1.91 -27.78 -31.02
CA ILE A 304 1.35 -27.80 -32.37
C ILE A 304 2.34 -27.22 -33.38
N VAL A 305 3.03 -26.12 -33.03
CA VAL A 305 4.06 -25.53 -33.89
C VAL A 305 5.21 -26.52 -34.11
N ILE A 306 5.72 -27.16 -33.06
CA ILE A 306 6.77 -28.18 -33.16
C ILE A 306 6.30 -29.37 -34.02
N MET A 307 5.07 -29.84 -33.79
CA MET A 307 4.48 -30.94 -34.56
C MET A 307 4.42 -30.60 -36.05
N ASN A 308 3.92 -29.41 -36.42
CA ASN A 308 3.82 -28.98 -37.82
C ASN A 308 5.20 -28.89 -38.47
N ILE A 309 6.17 -28.32 -37.76
CA ILE A 309 7.56 -28.23 -38.22
C ILE A 309 8.16 -29.63 -38.46
N MET A 310 7.90 -30.57 -37.56
CA MET A 310 8.34 -31.96 -37.67
C MET A 310 7.64 -32.71 -38.82
N LEU A 311 6.33 -32.54 -38.98
CA LEU A 311 5.54 -33.19 -40.03
C LEU A 311 6.04 -32.78 -41.43
N VAL A 312 6.28 -31.48 -41.63
CA VAL A 312 6.92 -30.97 -42.86
C VAL A 312 8.32 -31.57 -43.04
N SER A 313 9.11 -31.69 -41.97
CA SER A 313 10.43 -32.32 -42.04
C SER A 313 10.43 -33.77 -42.50
N VAL A 314 9.45 -34.54 -42.05
CA VAL A 314 9.33 -35.96 -42.40
C VAL A 314 8.84 -36.10 -43.83
N MET A 315 7.87 -35.28 -44.25
CA MET A 315 7.39 -35.26 -45.63
C MET A 315 8.52 -34.95 -46.62
N GLU A 316 9.41 -34.01 -46.31
CA GLU A 316 10.58 -33.67 -47.13
C GLU A 316 11.58 -34.83 -47.27
N ARG A 317 11.67 -35.71 -46.26
CA ARG A 317 12.61 -36.85 -46.23
C ARG A 317 12.01 -38.19 -46.67
N THR A 318 10.76 -38.22 -47.12
CA THR A 318 10.13 -39.46 -47.65
C THR A 318 10.86 -40.07 -48.84
N ARG A 319 11.74 -39.33 -49.53
CA ARG A 319 12.62 -39.84 -50.59
C ARG A 319 13.94 -40.45 -50.09
N GLU A 320 14.35 -40.15 -48.86
CA GLU A 320 15.58 -40.68 -48.25
C GLU A 320 15.33 -41.91 -47.37
N ILE A 321 14.07 -42.12 -46.95
CA ILE A 321 13.59 -43.27 -46.17
C ILE A 321 13.17 -44.37 -47.13
#